data_AF-A0A1M6KHW7-F1
#
_entry.id   AF-A0A1M6KHW7-F1
#
_cell.length_a   1.000
_cell.length_b   1.000
_cell.length_c   1.000
_cell.angle_alpha   90.00
_cell.angle_beta   90.00
_cell.angle_gamma   90.00
#
_symmetry.space_group_name_H-M   'P 1'
#
loop_
_entity.id
_entity.type
_entity.pdbx_description
1 polymer ?
#
loop_
_entity_poly.entity_id
_entity_poly.type
_entity_poly.pdbx_seq_one_letter_code
_entity_poly.pdbx_strand_id
1 'polypeptide(L)'
;MGHQESFIRMNKSKDFNSLVSVIRMQGEARFEEATPVVVITLNKPIRGNLLYQCDPSKYHFKAGEQFVYISGERSGQRSAWDFFENCEGIDDLYLEDLEIYFAECFPVEEIFENPEFATYEDFPW
;
A
#
# COMPACT_ATOMS: atom_id res chain seq x y z
N MET A 1 -0.40 -21.15 -1.26
CA MET A 1 -0.88 -19.80 -0.92
C MET A 1 -0.19 -19.38 0.36
N GLY A 2 0.10 -18.10 0.53
CA GLY A 2 1.00 -17.61 1.55
C GLY A 2 0.71 -16.16 1.87
N HIS A 3 0.91 -15.81 3.13
CA HIS A 3 0.68 -14.46 3.63
C HIS A 3 1.64 -13.46 2.98
N GLN A 4 1.16 -12.25 2.71
CA GLN A 4 1.93 -11.13 2.18
C GLN A 4 1.46 -9.83 2.83
N GLU A 5 2.41 -8.93 2.98
CA GLU A 5 2.19 -7.56 3.43
C GLU A 5 2.68 -6.61 2.35
N SER A 6 1.91 -5.56 2.08
CA SER A 6 2.21 -4.62 0.99
C SER A 6 1.82 -3.18 1.33
N PHE A 7 2.48 -2.23 0.66
CA PHE A 7 2.12 -0.83 0.63
C PHE A 7 1.45 -0.50 -0.70
N ILE A 8 0.31 0.17 -0.63
CA ILE A 8 -0.42 0.67 -1.79
C ILE A 8 -0.32 2.19 -1.84
N ARG A 9 -0.11 2.75 -3.04
CA ARG A 9 -0.24 4.19 -3.32
C ARG A 9 -0.73 4.42 -4.75
N MET A 10 -1.03 5.68 -5.05
CA MET A 10 -1.16 6.14 -6.44
C MET A 10 0.20 6.65 -6.97
N ASN A 11 0.49 6.39 -8.25
CA ASN A 11 1.72 6.75 -8.98
C ASN A 11 2.04 8.27 -8.96
N LYS A 12 1.12 9.11 -8.49
CA LYS A 12 1.29 10.57 -8.40
C LYS A 12 0.98 11.21 -7.05
N SER A 13 0.82 10.46 -5.95
CA SER A 13 0.54 10.87 -4.53
C SER A 13 -0.58 11.90 -4.25
N LYS A 14 -0.93 12.77 -5.19
CA LYS A 14 -1.94 13.83 -5.09
C LYS A 14 -3.36 13.30 -4.92
N ASP A 15 -3.56 11.99 -5.13
CA ASP A 15 -4.87 11.36 -5.02
C ASP A 15 -4.92 10.27 -3.94
N PHE A 16 -4.02 10.32 -2.95
CA PHE A 16 -4.06 9.39 -1.81
C PHE A 16 -5.42 9.38 -1.09
N ASN A 17 -6.02 10.56 -0.89
CA ASN A 17 -7.34 10.67 -0.27
C ASN A 17 -8.46 10.05 -1.13
N SER A 18 -8.31 10.07 -2.46
CA SER A 18 -9.23 9.37 -3.36
C SER A 18 -9.06 7.86 -3.23
N LEU A 19 -7.83 7.35 -3.10
CA LEU A 19 -7.58 5.94 -2.77
C LEU A 19 -8.27 5.50 -1.49
N VAL A 20 -8.08 6.24 -0.40
CA VAL A 20 -8.77 5.96 0.85
C VAL A 20 -10.29 6.00 0.64
N SER A 21 -10.82 7.01 -0.06
CA SER A 21 -12.26 7.14 -0.32
C SER A 21 -12.83 5.99 -1.15
N VAL A 22 -12.13 5.57 -2.20
CA VAL A 22 -12.53 4.45 -3.08
C VAL A 22 -12.58 3.16 -2.28
N ILE A 23 -11.54 2.84 -1.52
CA ILE A 23 -11.51 1.65 -0.66
C ILE A 23 -12.67 1.66 0.34
N ARG A 24 -12.91 2.78 1.01
CA ARG A 24 -14.02 2.92 1.98
C ARG A 24 -15.38 2.71 1.35
N MET A 25 -15.61 3.24 0.15
CA MET A 25 -16.90 3.09 -0.55
C MET A 25 -17.22 1.64 -0.89
N GLN A 26 -16.21 0.79 -1.12
CA GLN A 26 -16.40 -0.64 -1.37
C GLN A 26 -16.77 -1.40 -0.08
N GLY A 27 -16.24 -0.93 1.06
CA GLY A 27 -16.46 -1.53 2.37
C GLY A 27 -15.58 -2.75 2.64
N GLU A 28 -15.26 -2.95 3.92
CA GLU A 28 -14.28 -3.95 4.40
C GLU A 28 -14.55 -5.37 3.88
N ALA A 29 -15.82 -5.78 3.84
CA ALA A 29 -16.22 -7.12 3.41
C ALA A 29 -15.84 -7.49 1.97
N ARG A 30 -15.53 -6.52 1.10
CA ARG A 30 -15.10 -6.78 -0.29
C ARG A 30 -13.61 -7.14 -0.38
N PHE A 31 -12.83 -6.90 0.68
CA PHE A 31 -11.39 -7.10 0.73
C PHE A 31 -11.03 -8.40 1.49
N GLU A 32 -11.59 -9.52 1.04
CA GLU A 32 -11.46 -10.83 1.73
C GLU A 32 -10.04 -11.40 1.68
N GLU A 33 -9.34 -11.24 0.55
CA GLU A 33 -7.99 -11.79 0.39
C GLU A 33 -6.91 -10.90 1.00
N ALA A 34 -7.05 -9.58 0.91
CA ALA A 34 -6.08 -8.64 1.45
C ALA A 34 -6.80 -7.40 1.95
N THR A 35 -6.65 -7.09 3.23
CA THR A 35 -7.43 -6.05 3.89
C THR A 35 -6.56 -4.82 4.19
N PRO A 36 -7.05 -3.60 3.89
CA PRO A 36 -6.50 -2.36 4.43
C PRO A 36 -6.48 -2.34 5.96
N VAL A 37 -5.32 -2.08 6.55
CA VAL A 37 -5.14 -2.10 8.01
C VAL A 37 -4.80 -0.74 8.58
N VAL A 38 -3.80 -0.05 8.01
CA VAL A 38 -3.38 1.29 8.46
C VAL A 38 -3.05 2.20 7.29
N VAL A 39 -3.20 3.50 7.51
CA VAL A 39 -2.55 4.53 6.69
C VAL A 39 -1.21 4.86 7.31
N ILE A 40 -0.16 4.78 6.51
CA ILE A 40 1.20 5.12 6.90
C ILE A 40 1.56 6.47 6.30
N THR A 41 2.11 7.38 7.11
CA THR A 41 2.70 8.63 6.66
C THR A 41 4.19 8.64 6.98
N LEU A 42 5.04 8.81 5.97
CA LEU A 42 6.49 8.84 6.15
C LEU A 42 6.94 10.16 6.78
N ASN A 43 7.68 10.09 7.87
CA ASN A 43 8.31 11.25 8.52
C ASN A 43 9.72 11.50 7.97
N LYS A 44 10.37 10.46 7.44
CA LYS A 44 11.68 10.52 6.78
C LYS A 44 11.62 9.88 5.39
N PRO A 45 12.48 10.29 4.45
CA PRO A 45 12.58 9.61 3.16
C PRO A 45 13.07 8.18 3.36
N ILE A 46 12.50 7.24 2.61
CA ILE A 46 12.92 5.83 2.61
C ILE A 46 13.38 5.42 1.20
N ARG A 47 14.19 4.37 1.15
CA ARG A 47 14.66 3.77 -0.10
C ARG A 47 14.44 2.27 -0.07
N GLY A 48 14.13 1.69 -1.22
CA GLY A 48 14.04 0.25 -1.39
C GLY A 48 15.35 -0.41 -1.01
N ASN A 49 15.24 -1.59 -0.44
CA ASN A 49 16.35 -2.36 0.07
C ASN A 49 16.84 -3.38 -0.97
N LEU A 50 18.07 -3.17 -1.45
CA LEU A 50 18.75 -4.04 -2.42
C LEU A 50 18.91 -5.49 -1.94
N LEU A 51 18.90 -5.73 -0.63
CA LEU A 51 19.02 -7.08 -0.06
C LEU A 51 17.88 -8.00 -0.51
N TYR A 52 16.74 -7.43 -0.89
CA TYR A 52 15.52 -8.17 -1.27
C TYR A 52 15.32 -8.25 -2.79
N GLN A 53 16.38 -8.06 -3.59
CA GLN A 53 16.38 -8.14 -5.06
C GLN A 53 15.41 -7.15 -5.77
N CYS A 54 14.98 -6.09 -5.09
CA CYS A 54 14.19 -5.03 -5.69
C CYS A 54 15.14 -3.99 -6.31
N ASP A 55 14.88 -3.50 -7.54
CA ASP A 55 15.67 -2.41 -8.15
C ASP A 55 15.42 -1.12 -7.36
N PRO A 56 16.33 -0.70 -6.48
CA PRO A 56 16.09 0.34 -5.49
C PRO A 56 15.84 1.68 -6.17
N SER A 57 16.33 1.89 -7.40
CA SER A 57 16.17 3.13 -8.15
C SER A 57 14.70 3.50 -8.33
N LYS A 58 13.81 2.51 -8.35
CA LYS A 58 12.35 2.67 -8.48
C LYS A 58 11.63 2.90 -7.15
N TYR A 59 12.27 2.63 -6.02
CA TYR A 59 11.65 2.65 -4.70
C TYR A 59 12.25 3.78 -3.84
N HIS A 60 12.09 5.02 -4.27
CA HIS A 60 12.55 6.19 -3.51
C HIS A 60 11.35 7.04 -3.12
N PHE A 61 11.07 7.11 -1.82
CA PHE A 61 9.92 7.83 -1.30
C PHE A 61 10.36 8.97 -0.39
N LYS A 62 9.63 10.08 -0.47
CA LYS A 62 9.96 11.30 0.27
C LYS A 62 9.20 11.33 1.60
N ALA A 63 9.72 12.10 2.55
CA ALA A 63 8.94 12.47 3.73
C ALA A 63 7.63 13.16 3.30
N GLY A 64 6.55 12.85 4.01
CA GLY A 64 5.18 13.29 3.74
C GLY A 64 4.41 12.40 2.77
N GLU A 65 5.04 11.40 2.13
CA GLU A 65 4.30 10.45 1.31
C GLU A 65 3.49 9.47 2.18
N GLN A 66 2.32 9.11 1.67
CA GLN A 66 1.35 8.28 2.36
C GLN A 66 1.08 6.99 1.59
N PHE A 67 0.82 5.93 2.34
CA PHE A 67 0.55 4.60 1.81
C PHE A 67 -0.60 3.96 2.59
N VAL A 68 -1.38 3.13 1.92
CA VAL A 68 -2.27 2.18 2.60
C VAL A 68 -1.48 0.90 2.81
N TYR A 69 -1.37 0.46 4.04
CA TYR A 69 -0.82 -0.85 4.37
C TYR A 69 -1.91 -1.90 4.27
N ILE A 70 -1.65 -2.97 3.52
CA ILE A 70 -2.53 -4.12 3.37
C ILE A 70 -1.85 -5.38 3.88
N SER A 71 -2.64 -6.29 4.44
CA SER A 71 -2.19 -7.58 4.95
C SER A 71 -3.20 -8.67 4.58
N GLY A 72 -2.70 -9.86 4.24
CA GLY A 72 -3.55 -11.00 3.88
C GLY A 72 -2.87 -12.00 2.96
N GLU A 73 -3.64 -12.67 2.12
CA GLU A 73 -3.17 -13.61 1.11
C GLU A 73 -2.44 -12.90 -0.03
N ARG A 74 -1.36 -13.53 -0.52
CA ARG A 74 -0.55 -13.00 -1.62
C ARG A 74 -1.30 -12.92 -2.94
N SER A 75 -2.34 -13.71 -3.18
CA SER A 75 -3.10 -13.69 -4.44
C SER A 75 -3.73 -12.34 -4.70
N GLY A 76 -4.48 -11.79 -3.73
CA GLY A 76 -5.09 -10.46 -3.79
C GLY A 76 -4.14 -9.27 -3.71
N GLN A 77 -2.81 -9.49 -3.79
CA GLN A 77 -1.80 -8.42 -3.68
C GLN A 77 -0.82 -8.39 -4.87
N ARG A 78 -1.05 -9.22 -5.90
CA ARG A 78 -0.14 -9.29 -7.07
C ARG A 78 -0.29 -8.11 -8.01
N SER A 79 -1.49 -7.53 -8.06
CA SER A 79 -1.82 -6.38 -8.89
C SER A 79 -3.00 -5.60 -8.31
N ALA A 80 -3.23 -4.40 -8.84
CA ALA A 80 -4.40 -3.59 -8.52
C ALA A 80 -5.72 -4.32 -8.83
N TRP A 81 -5.77 -5.09 -9.92
CA TRP A 81 -6.95 -5.88 -10.31
C TRP A 81 -7.24 -7.00 -9.32
N ASP A 82 -6.21 -7.71 -8.84
CA ASP A 82 -6.41 -8.76 -7.83
C ASP A 82 -6.89 -8.17 -6.51
N PHE A 83 -6.36 -7.00 -6.12
CA PHE A 83 -6.75 -6.32 -4.88
C PHE A 83 -8.21 -5.83 -4.89
N PHE A 84 -8.70 -5.39 -6.04
CA PHE A 84 -10.07 -4.92 -6.24
C PHE A 84 -11.00 -5.97 -6.91
N GLU A 85 -10.62 -7.25 -7.00
CA GLU A 85 -11.35 -8.26 -7.79
C GLU A 85 -12.84 -8.38 -7.41
N ASN A 86 -13.15 -8.27 -6.11
CA ASN A 86 -14.52 -8.35 -5.60
C ASN A 86 -15.22 -6.99 -5.47
N CYS A 87 -14.56 -5.91 -5.88
CA CYS A 87 -15.08 -4.55 -5.82
C CYS A 87 -15.81 -4.16 -7.11
N GLU A 88 -16.79 -3.27 -7.01
CA GLU A 88 -17.64 -2.89 -8.12
C GLU A 88 -17.39 -1.44 -8.56
N GLY A 89 -17.38 -1.20 -9.88
CA GLY A 89 -17.33 0.14 -10.46
C GLY A 89 -15.98 0.86 -10.34
N ILE A 90 -14.88 0.12 -10.24
CA ILE A 90 -13.53 0.68 -10.29
C ILE A 90 -13.12 0.87 -11.77
N ASP A 91 -12.62 2.05 -12.11
CA ASP A 91 -12.15 2.38 -13.46
C ASP A 91 -10.81 1.68 -13.74
N ASP A 92 -10.64 1.06 -14.91
CA ASP A 92 -9.37 0.43 -15.30
C ASP A 92 -8.21 1.44 -15.29
N LEU A 93 -8.45 2.71 -15.69
CA LEU A 93 -7.43 3.76 -15.64
C LEU A 93 -7.00 4.07 -14.20
N TYR A 94 -7.91 3.90 -13.25
CA TYR A 94 -7.61 4.06 -11.84
C TYR A 94 -6.71 2.93 -11.33
N LEU A 95 -6.98 1.70 -11.76
CA LEU A 95 -6.17 0.52 -11.43
C LEU A 95 -4.77 0.59 -12.07
N GLU A 96 -4.65 1.13 -13.28
CA GLU A 96 -3.36 1.37 -13.95
C GLU A 96 -2.47 2.37 -13.19
N ASP A 97 -3.06 3.36 -12.53
CA ASP A 97 -2.35 4.37 -11.75
C ASP A 97 -2.03 3.92 -10.30
N LEU A 98 -2.50 2.74 -9.89
CA LEU A 98 -2.30 2.17 -8.56
C LEU A 98 -1.05 1.29 -8.50
N GLU A 99 -0.21 1.53 -7.50
CA GLU A 99 1.03 0.81 -7.30
C GLU A 99 0.97 0.01 -6.01
N ILE A 100 1.34 -1.27 -6.09
CA ILE A 100 1.49 -2.16 -4.94
C ILE A 100 2.96 -2.54 -4.81
N TYR A 101 3.48 -2.41 -3.60
CA TYR A 101 4.85 -2.78 -3.28
C TYR A 101 4.89 -3.70 -2.08
N PHE A 102 5.56 -4.85 -2.20
CA PHE A 102 5.73 -5.74 -1.06
C PHE A 102 6.53 -5.06 0.04
N ALA A 103 6.03 -5.16 1.28
CA ALA A 103 6.63 -4.50 2.43
C ALA A 103 8.08 -4.95 2.63
N GLU A 104 8.41 -6.21 2.33
CA GLU A 104 9.78 -6.77 2.43
C GLU A 104 10.82 -6.03 1.56
N CYS A 105 10.41 -5.30 0.51
CA CYS A 105 11.33 -4.47 -0.27
C CYS A 105 11.80 -3.21 0.48
N PHE A 106 11.30 -2.94 1.69
CA PHE A 106 11.56 -1.73 2.47
C PHE A 106 12.14 -2.06 3.85
N PRO A 107 12.73 -1.08 4.55
CA PRO A 107 13.12 -1.26 5.95
C PRO A 107 11.90 -1.32 6.87
N VAL A 108 11.17 -2.43 6.86
CA VAL A 108 9.90 -2.63 7.60
C VAL A 108 10.06 -2.34 9.09
N GLU A 109 11.11 -2.85 9.74
CA GLU A 109 11.38 -2.59 11.17
C GLU A 109 11.44 -1.08 11.47
N GLU A 110 12.13 -0.30 10.63
CA GLU A 110 12.19 1.16 10.79
C GLU A 110 10.81 1.80 10.55
N ILE A 111 10.09 1.34 9.53
CA ILE A 111 8.78 1.87 9.13
C ILE A 111 7.67 1.44 10.08
N PHE A 112 7.83 0.49 10.99
CA PHE A 112 6.75 0.11 11.93
C PHE A 112 7.14 0.32 13.40
N GLU A 113 8.41 0.19 13.76
CA GLU A 113 8.87 0.27 15.15
C GLU A 113 9.45 1.64 15.52
N ASN A 114 9.76 2.49 14.53
CA ASN A 114 10.38 3.79 14.78
C ASN A 114 9.48 4.97 14.35
N PRO A 115 8.85 5.68 15.30
CA PRO A 115 7.97 6.82 14.99
C PRO A 115 8.72 8.00 14.33
N GLU A 116 10.05 8.05 14.40
CA GLU A 116 10.81 9.05 13.65
C GLU A 116 10.81 8.80 12.14
N PHE A 117 10.55 7.56 11.71
CA PHE A 117 10.55 7.17 10.30
C PHE A 117 9.16 7.27 9.69
N ALA A 118 8.13 6.83 10.41
CA ALA A 118 6.76 6.88 9.96
C ALA A 118 5.77 7.00 11.12
N THR A 119 4.57 7.45 10.81
CA THR A 119 3.41 7.46 11.71
C THR A 119 2.27 6.67 11.09
N TYR A 120 1.42 6.10 11.95
CA TYR A 120 0.33 5.22 11.53
C TYR A 120 -0.98 5.68 12.15
N GLU A 121 -2.03 5.54 11.39
CA GLU A 121 -3.41 5.62 11.85
C GLU A 121 -4.18 4.41 11.32
N ASP A 122 -5.12 3.91 12.11
CA ASP A 122 -5.99 2.82 11.67
C ASP A 122 -6.68 3.20 10.35
N PHE A 123 -6.85 2.22 9.47
CA PHE A 123 -7.53 2.49 8.20
C PHE A 123 -8.96 2.99 8.49
N PRO A 124 -9.36 4.15 7.94
CA PRO A 124 -10.58 4.82 8.35
C PRO A 124 -11.79 4.28 7.60
N TRP A 125 -12.20 3.04 7.85
CA TRP A 125 -13.39 2.43 7.22
C TRP A 125 -14.62 3.37 7.26
#